data_AF-A0A8I1S143-F1
#
_entry.id   AF-A0A8I1S143-F1
#
_cell.length_a   1.000
_cell.length_b   1.000
_cell.length_c   1.000
_cell.angle_alpha   90.00
_cell.angle_beta   90.00
_cell.angle_gamma   90.00
#
_symmetry.space_group_name_H-M   'P 1'
#
loop_
_entity.id
_entity.type
_entity.pdbx_description
1 polymer ?
#
loop_
_entity_poly.entity_id
_entity_poly.type
_entity_poly.pdbx_seq_one_letter_code
_entity_poly.pdbx_strand_id
1 'polypeptide(L)' 'MKRQTTVPVRCPECDTTVALPVTRSLIVGNTASLYVDRGPLEEHLVVCEAERLLEGAE' A
#
# COMPACT_ATOMS: atom_id res chain seq x y z
N MET A 1 -13.02 -2.43 -20.58
CA MET A 1 -11.94 -2.40 -19.57
C MET A 1 -12.55 -2.07 -18.21
N LYS A 2 -12.47 -2.96 -17.22
CA LYS A 2 -12.92 -2.63 -15.85
C LYS A 2 -11.87 -1.71 -15.23
N ARG A 3 -12.25 -0.51 -14.78
CA ARG A 3 -11.36 0.38 -14.02
C ARG A 3 -11.25 -0.16 -12.60
N GLN A 4 -10.07 -0.62 -12.20
CA GLN A 4 -9.80 -1.03 -10.83
C GLN A 4 -9.60 0.21 -9.96
N THR A 5 -10.28 0.27 -8.81
CA THR A 5 -10.10 1.37 -7.85
C THR A 5 -8.89 1.08 -6.99
N THR A 6 -8.04 2.09 -6.79
CA THR A 6 -6.88 2.01 -5.90
C THR A 6 -6.96 3.10 -4.84
N VAL A 7 -6.31 2.88 -3.70
CA VAL A 7 -6.12 3.90 -2.66
C VAL A 7 -4.63 4.13 -2.41
N PRO A 8 -4.19 5.39 -2.27
CA PRO A 8 -2.81 5.68 -1.91
C PRO A 8 -2.56 5.36 -0.44
N VAL A 9 -1.53 4.57 -0.16
CA VAL A 9 -1.03 4.31 1.19
C VAL A 9 0.44 4.70 1.26
N ARG A 10 0.82 5.50 2.25
CA ARG A 10 2.22 5.85 2.48
C ARG A 10 2.95 4.69 3.14
N CYS A 11 4.12 4.35 2.61
CA CYS A 11 5.07 3.46 3.26
C CYS A 11 5.64 4.17 4.49
N PRO A 12 5.62 3.53 5.68
CA PRO A 12 6.16 4.14 6.90
C PRO A 12 7.70 4.25 6.91
N GLU A 13 8.41 3.46 6.10
CA GLU A 13 9.88 3.40 6.13
C GLU A 13 10.54 4.43 5.20
N CYS A 14 9.97 4.65 4.02
CA CYS A 14 10.62 5.38 2.92
C CYS A 14 9.73 6.49 2.33
N ASP A 15 8.64 6.88 3.03
CA ASP A 15 7.66 7.93 2.69
C ASP A 15 7.00 7.84 1.29
N THR A 16 7.35 6.80 0.52
CA THR A 16 6.84 6.53 -0.82
C THR A 16 5.37 6.13 -0.75
N THR A 17 4.57 6.58 -1.72
CA THR A 17 3.15 6.22 -1.78
C THR A 17 2.93 5.01 -2.68
N VAL A 18 2.36 3.95 -2.11
CA VAL A 18 1.98 2.73 -2.82
C VAL A 18 0.47 2.76 -3.10
N ALA A 19 0.08 2.50 -4.34
CA ALA A 19 -1.33 2.41 -4.72
C ALA A 19 -1.85 0.99 -4.45
N LEU A 20 -2.68 0.83 -3.41
CA LEU A 20 -3.26 -0.46 -3.06
C LEU A 20 -4.60 -0.70 -3.77
N PRO A 21 -4.80 -1.85 -4.45
CA PRO A 21 -6.05 -2.14 -5.11
C PRO A 21 -7.15 -2.46 -4.10
N VAL A 22 -8.31 -1.82 -4.28
CA VAL A 22 -9.51 -2.09 -3.49
C VAL A 22 -10.13 -3.42 -3.94
N THR A 23 -10.26 -4.37 -3.03
CA THR A 23 -10.87 -5.68 -3.27
C THR A 23 -12.35 -5.67 -2.93
N ARG A 24 -12.75 -4.90 -1.90
CA ARG A 24 -14.15 -4.76 -1.47
C ARG A 24 -14.39 -3.40 -0.83
N SER A 25 -15.59 -2.87 -0.98
CA SER A 25 -16.07 -1.72 -0.24
C SER A 25 -17.31 -2.08 0.57
N LEU A 26 -17.49 -1.43 1.71
CA LEU A 26 -18.67 -1.54 2.56
C LEU A 26 -19.09 -0.15 3.02
N ILE A 27 -20.36 0.19 2.82
CA ILE A 27 -20.94 1.46 3.28
C ILE A 27 -21.98 1.14 4.34
N VAL A 28 -21.81 1.70 5.55
CA VAL A 28 -22.74 1.54 6.67
C VAL A 28 -23.12 2.92 7.18
N GLY A 29 -24.37 3.34 6.92
CA GLY A 29 -24.83 4.70 7.21
C GLY A 29 -23.96 5.74 6.51
N ASN A 30 -23.32 6.60 7.29
CA ASN A 30 -22.41 7.65 6.78
C ASN A 30 -20.92 7.22 6.77
N THR A 31 -20.63 5.94 7.06
CA THR A 31 -19.26 5.41 7.11
C THR A 31 -18.98 4.55 5.89
N ALA A 32 -17.83 4.76 5.24
CA ALA A 32 -17.32 3.90 4.18
C ALA A 32 -16.03 3.20 4.64
N SER A 33 -15.99 1.89 4.48
CA SER A 33 -14.82 1.05 4.71
C SER A 33 -14.33 0.47 3.38
N LEU A 34 -13.03 0.52 3.15
CA LEU A 34 -12.38 -0.05 1.98
C LEU A 34 -11.47 -1.18 2.43
N TYR A 35 -11.64 -2.35 1.83
CA TYR A 35 -10.75 -3.49 1.96
C TYR A 35 -9.84 -3.49 0.76
N VAL A 36 -8.54 -3.58 1.02
CA VAL A 36 -7.50 -3.48 0.02
C VAL A 36 -6.63 -4.73 0.05
N ASP A 37 -6.06 -5.07 -1.09
CA ASP A 37 -4.98 -6.05 -1.16
C ASP A 37 -3.69 -5.39 -0.66
N ARG A 38 -3.04 -6.02 0.33
CA ARG A 38 -1.80 -5.51 0.93
C ARG A 38 -0.56 -6.01 0.21
N GLY A 39 -0.66 -7.00 -0.68
CA GLY A 39 0.49 -7.55 -1.42
C GLY A 39 1.44 -6.48 -1.97
N PRO A 40 0.94 -5.47 -2.71
CA PRO A 40 1.80 -4.43 -3.27
C PRO A 40 2.55 -3.59 -2.22
N LEU A 41 1.99 -3.40 -1.03
CA LEU A 41 2.67 -2.71 0.07
C LEU A 41 3.70 -3.62 0.74
N GLU A 42 3.38 -4.90 0.91
CA GLU A 42 4.31 -5.89 1.48
C GLU A 42 5.54 -6.08 0.59
N GLU A 43 5.35 -6.17 -0.73
CA GLU A 43 6.45 -6.23 -1.71
C GLU A 43 7.33 -4.98 -1.63
N HIS A 44 6.72 -3.80 -1.52
CA HIS A 44 7.46 -2.55 -1.39
C HIS A 44 8.23 -2.45 -0.06
N LEU A 45 7.67 -2.93 1.05
CA LEU A 45 8.35 -2.95 2.35
C LEU A 45 9.61 -3.82 2.33
N VAL A 46 9.57 -4.97 1.67
CA VAL A 46 10.75 -5.83 1.49
C VAL A 46 11.87 -5.08 0.74
N VAL A 47 11.51 -4.33 -0.30
CA VAL A 47 12.48 -3.51 -1.05
C VAL A 47 13.01 -2.37 -0.19
N CYS A 48 12.15 -1.61 0.49
CA CYS A 48 12.61 -0.51 1.35
C CYS A 48 13.49 -0.99 2.51
N GLU A 49 13.23 -2.17 3.09
CA GLU A 49 14.10 -2.75 4.11
C GLU A 49 15.46 -3.16 3.53
N ALA A 50 15.47 -3.77 2.35
CA ALA A 50 16.71 -4.15 1.66
C ALA A 50 17.56 -2.92 1.29
N GLU A 51 16.95 -1.85 0.77
CA GLU A 51 17.66 -0.60 0.45
C GLU A 51 18.26 0.03 1.71
N ARG A 52 17.51 0.09 2.82
CA ARG A 52 18.01 0.62 4.09
C ARG A 52 19.20 -0.17 4.64
N LEU A 53 19.20 -1.50 4.49
CA LEU A 53 20.31 -2.36 4.91
C LEU A 53 21.56 -2.16 4.05
N LEU A 54 21.39 -1.83 2.76
CA LEU A 54 22.49 -1.51 1.86
C LEU A 54 23.09 -0.13 2.16
N GLU A 55 22.26 0.88 2.46
CA GLU A 55 22.72 2.23 2.84
C GLU A 55 23.46 2.25 4.18
N GLY A 56 23.14 1.33 5.11
CA GLY A 56 23.80 1.21 6.40
C GLY A 56 25.12 0.42 6.39
N ALA A 57 25.56 -0.08 5.24
CA ALA A 57 26.74 -0.94 5.10
C ALA A 57 28.01 -0.19 4.65
N GLU A 58 27.97 1.14 4.55
CA GLU A 58 29.13 2.01 4.22
C GLU A 58 29.90 2.51 5.44
#